data_AF-A0A959YD56-F1
#
_entry.id   AF-A0A959YD56-F1
#
_cell.length_a   1.000
_cell.length_b   1.000
_cell.length_c   1.000
_cell.angle_alpha   90.00
_cell.angle_beta   90.00
_cell.angle_gamma   90.00
#
_symmetry.space_group_name_H-M   'P 1'
#
loop_
_entity.id
_entity.type
_entity.pdbx_description
1 polymer ?
#
loop_
_entity_poly.entity_id
_entity_poly.type
_entity_poly.pdbx_seq_one_letter_code
_entity_poly.pdbx_strand_id
1 'polypeptide(L)' 'MKKLLVALAGILAFLYLMNPTLGIFELLPDNIPLVGNLDEATATMVLLAVLRYFGWDLTDLFRPAQPKLAARQ' A
#
# COMPACT_ATOMS: atom_id res chain seq x y z
N MET A 1 -20.15 -4.84 -8.47
CA MET A 1 -19.60 -3.52 -8.85
C MET A 1 -18.49 -3.05 -7.90
N LYS A 2 -18.74 -2.87 -6.59
CA LYS A 2 -17.72 -2.37 -5.63
C LYS A 2 -16.39 -3.14 -5.64
N LYS A 3 -16.42 -4.48 -5.63
CA LYS A 3 -15.20 -5.32 -5.67
C LYS A 3 -14.34 -5.09 -6.91
N LEU A 4 -14.97 -4.87 -8.07
CA LEU A 4 -14.27 -4.62 -9.33
C LEU A 4 -13.53 -3.29 -9.30
N LEU A 5 -14.17 -2.24 -8.77
CA LEU A 5 -13.53 -0.92 -8.61
C LEU A 5 -12.34 -0.97 -7.64
N VAL A 6 -12.48 -1.72 -6.54
CA VAL A 6 -11.39 -1.92 -5.57
C VAL A 6 -10.23 -2.70 -6.20
N ALA A 7 -10.52 -3.76 -6.97
CA ALA A 7 -9.50 -4.49 -7.72
C ALA A 7 -8.80 -3.60 -8.75
N LEU A 8 -9.55 -2.79 -9.49
CA LEU A 8 -9.00 -1.85 -10.47
C LEU A 8 -8.08 -0.82 -9.81
N ALA A 9 -8.49 -0.26 -8.67
CA ALA A 9 -7.65 0.66 -7.89
C ALA A 9 -6.33 0.01 -7.45
N GLY A 10 -6.37 -1.27 -7.02
CA GLY A 10 -5.17 -2.03 -6.67
C GLY A 10 -4.24 -2.27 -7.86
N ILE A 11 -4.80 -2.61 -9.03
CA ILE A 11 -4.01 -2.81 -10.26
C ILE A 11 -3.34 -1.50 -10.67
N LEU A 12 -4.06 -0.37 -10.64
CA LEU A 12 -3.49 0.94 -10.99
C LEU A 12 -2.40 1.36 -10.01
N ALA A 13 -2.62 1.18 -8.70
CA ALA A 13 -1.61 1.47 -7.68
C ALA A 13 -0.35 0.59 -7.86
N PHE A 14 -0.53 -0.70 -8.14
CA PHE A 14 0.59 -1.60 -8.41
C PHE A 14 1.38 -1.19 -9.65
N LEU A 15 0.71 -0.91 -10.77
CA LEU A 15 1.37 -0.46 -12.01
C LEU A 15 2.09 0.87 -11.84
N TYR A 16 1.51 1.79 -11.06
CA TYR A 16 2.13 3.06 -10.72
C TYR A 16 3.43 2.86 -9.93
N LEU A 17 3.41 2.02 -8.88
CA LEU A 17 4.58 1.68 -8.06
C LEU A 17 5.69 0.93 -8.82
N MET A 18 5.38 0.28 -9.93
CA MET A 18 6.41 -0.28 -10.81
C MET A 18 7.28 0.81 -11.47
N ASN A 19 6.88 2.08 -11.38
CA ASN A 19 7.57 3.25 -11.93
C ASN A 19 8.04 3.03 -13.38
N PRO A 20 7.15 2.65 -14.33
CA PRO A 20 7.54 2.38 -15.71
C PRO A 20 8.06 3.62 -16.45
N THR A 21 7.77 4.82 -15.93
CA THR A 21 8.20 6.11 -16.49
C THR A 21 9.59 6.54 -16.00
N LEU A 22 10.23 5.78 -15.10
CA LEU A 22 11.57 6.03 -14.53
C LEU A 22 11.75 7.45 -13.95
N GLY A 23 10.68 8.05 -13.44
CA GLY A 23 10.70 9.44 -12.95
C GLY A 23 10.91 10.53 -14.03
N ILE A 24 10.82 10.18 -15.32
CA ILE A 24 11.00 11.14 -16.43
C ILE A 24 9.71 11.94 -16.71
N PHE A 25 8.56 11.36 -16.38
CA PHE A 25 7.24 11.98 -16.51
C PHE A 25 6.53 12.00 -15.15
N GLU A 26 6.93 12.90 -14.27
CA GLU A 26 6.29 13.12 -12.97
C GLU A 26 5.29 14.30 -13.08
N LEU A 27 4.06 14.09 -12.62
CA LEU A 27 3.00 15.12 -12.64
C LEU A 27 3.21 16.17 -11.52
N LEU A 28 3.87 15.76 -10.44
CA LEU A 28 4.23 16.57 -9.28
C LEU A 28 5.76 16.70 -9.21
N PRO A 29 6.29 17.81 -8.68
CA PRO A 29 7.72 17.94 -8.40
C PRO A 29 8.06 17.15 -7.12
N ASP A 30 7.90 15.83 -7.16
CA ASP A 30 8.06 14.91 -6.02
C ASP A 30 9.48 14.29 -5.96
N ASN A 31 10.42 14.84 -6.72
CA ASN A 31 11.85 14.48 -6.73
C ASN A 31 12.73 15.38 -5.84
N ILE A 32 12.10 16.22 -5.00
CA ILE A 32 12.81 17.09 -4.06
C ILE A 32 13.27 16.26 -2.85
N PRO A 33 14.56 16.28 -2.49
CA PRO A 33 15.03 15.59 -1.29
C PRO A 33 14.31 16.13 -0.04
N LEU A 34 13.92 15.20 0.86
CA LEU A 34 13.19 15.38 2.13
C LEU A 34 11.65 15.20 2.10
N VAL A 35 10.97 15.51 0.99
CA VAL A 35 9.49 15.37 0.86
C VAL A 35 9.08 14.44 -0.27
N GLY A 36 10.01 14.10 -1.17
CA GLY A 36 9.70 13.39 -2.38
C GLY A 36 9.05 12.01 -2.25
N ASN A 37 8.38 11.58 -3.31
CA ASN A 37 7.65 10.32 -3.50
C ASN A 37 6.36 10.17 -2.66
N LEU A 38 5.64 11.27 -2.43
CA LEU A 38 4.38 11.25 -1.68
C LEU A 38 3.29 10.51 -2.47
N ASP A 39 3.30 10.60 -3.78
CA ASP A 39 2.42 9.83 -4.66
C ASP A 39 2.73 8.33 -4.62
N GLU A 40 3.99 7.88 -4.58
CA GLU A 40 4.31 6.45 -4.33
C GLU A 40 3.88 6.00 -2.92
N ALA A 41 4.06 6.85 -1.89
CA ALA A 41 3.57 6.52 -0.55
C ALA A 41 2.04 6.35 -0.55
N THR A 42 1.33 7.23 -1.26
CA THR A 42 -0.12 7.15 -1.44
C THR A 42 -0.52 5.88 -2.20
N ALA A 43 0.14 5.57 -3.31
CA ALA A 43 -0.09 4.35 -4.08
C ALA A 43 0.16 3.09 -3.23
N THR A 44 1.18 3.10 -2.38
CA THR A 44 1.47 2.02 -1.43
C THR A 44 0.34 1.85 -0.43
N MET A 45 -0.15 2.94 0.18
CA MET A 45 -1.28 2.88 1.12
C MET A 45 -2.55 2.34 0.46
N VAL A 46 -2.84 2.78 -0.77
CA VAL A 46 -3.98 2.26 -1.56
C VAL A 46 -3.81 0.77 -1.81
N LEU A 47 -2.63 0.33 -2.24
CA LEU A 47 -2.37 -1.08 -2.51
C LEU A 47 -2.56 -1.94 -1.25
N LEU A 48 -1.98 -1.55 -0.11
CA LEU A 48 -2.17 -2.25 1.16
C LEU A 48 -3.65 -2.33 1.59
N ALA A 49 -4.40 -1.24 1.43
CA ALA A 49 -5.82 -1.21 1.74
C ALA A 49 -6.64 -2.14 0.83
N VAL A 50 -6.30 -2.21 -0.46
CA VAL A 50 -6.94 -3.13 -1.43
C VAL A 50 -6.63 -4.58 -1.08
N LEU A 51 -5.38 -4.92 -0.79
CA LEU A 51 -4.99 -6.27 -0.37
C LEU A 51 -5.74 -6.70 0.89
N ARG A 52 -5.82 -5.81 1.89
CA ARG A 52 -6.58 -6.04 3.12
C ARG A 52 -8.07 -6.23 2.83
N TYR A 53 -8.65 -5.46 1.90
CA TYR A 53 -10.04 -5.63 1.48
C TYR A 53 -10.32 -7.04 0.91
N PHE A 54 -9.33 -7.67 0.26
CA PHE A 54 -9.42 -9.04 -0.25
C PHE A 54 -8.96 -10.12 0.74
N GLY A 55 -8.59 -9.75 1.97
CA GLY A 55 -8.23 -10.67 3.04
C GLY A 55 -6.72 -10.92 3.19
N TRP A 56 -5.87 -10.18 2.49
CA TRP A 56 -4.43 -10.22 2.67
C TRP A 56 -3.96 -8.98 3.43
N ASP A 57 -3.82 -9.10 4.75
CA ASP A 57 -3.28 -8.03 5.59
C ASP A 57 -1.76 -8.17 5.74
N LEU A 58 -1.01 -7.50 4.87
CA LEU A 58 0.45 -7.49 4.95
C LEU A 58 0.98 -6.75 6.19
N THR A 59 0.15 -5.93 6.86
CA THR A 59 0.58 -5.22 8.08
C THR A 59 0.68 -6.14 9.29
N ASP A 60 0.05 -7.33 9.24
CA ASP A 60 0.14 -8.34 10.29
C ASP A 60 1.56 -8.88 10.48
N LEU A 61 2.45 -8.74 9.48
CA LEU A 61 3.88 -9.05 9.59
C LEU A 61 4.56 -8.26 10.72
N PHE A 62 4.06 -7.08 11.04
CA PHE A 62 4.59 -6.20 12.08
C PHE A 62 3.80 -6.30 13.39
N ARG A 63 2.75 -7.13 13.46
CA ARG A 63 1.98 -7.31 14.69
C ARG A 63 2.85 -8.04 15.71
N PRO A 64 3.09 -7.47 16.91
CA PRO A 64 3.80 -8.18 17.97
C PRO A 64 3.09 -9.49 18.29
N ALA A 65 3.86 -10.56 18.50
CA ALA A 65 3.30 -11.81 18.99
C ALA A 65 2.58 -11.53 20.30
N GLN A 66 1.27 -11.76 20.35
CA GLN A 66 0.53 -11.65 21.61
C GLN A 66 1.15 -12.67 22.58
N PRO A 67 1.64 -12.24 23.76
CA PRO A 67 1.95 -13.18 24.81
C PRO A 67 0.68 -13.97 25.05
N LYS A 68 0.76 -15.31 24.96
CA LYS A 68 -0.33 -16.17 25.41
C LYS A 68 -0.60 -15.76 26.85
N LEU A 69 -1.66 -15.00 27.11
CA LEU A 69 -2.16 -14.83 28.46
C LEU A 69 -2.45 -16.24 28.91
N ALA A 70 -1.57 -16.75 29.78
CA ALA A 70 -1.69 -18.06 30.34
C ALA A 70 -3.10 -18.17 30.89
N ALA A 71 -3.84 -19.16 30.39
CA ALA A 71 -5.08 -19.61 30.96
C ALA A 71 -4.85 -19.84 32.46
N ARG A 72 -5.21 -18.83 33.24
CA ARG A 72 -5.29 -18.84 34.69
C ARG A 72 -6.49 -17.96 35.00
N GLN A 73 -7.69 -18.49 34.75
CA GLN A 73 -8.84 -18.45 35.65
C GLN A 73 -9.73 -19.65 35.30
#